data_AF-A0A848W1Q2-F1
#
_entry.id   AF-A0A848W1Q2-F1
#
_cell.length_a   1.000
_cell.length_b   1.000
_cell.length_c   1.000
_cell.angle_alpha   90.00
_cell.angle_beta   90.00
_cell.angle_gamma   90.00
#
_symmetry.space_group_name_H-M   'P 1'
#
loop_
_entity.id
_entity.type
_entity.pdbx_description
1 polymer ?
#
loop_
_entity_poly.entity_id
_entity_poly.type
_entity_poly.pdbx_seq_one_letter_code
_entity_poly.pdbx_strand_id
1 'polypeptide(L)' 'MATAQSFSQTAEQVYSAPRASTIATAVLLATFGLSLVWVSGFANAAELHNGAHDSRHSLVFPCH' A
#
# COMPACT_ATOMS: atom_id res chain seq x y z
N MET A 1 49.82 -21.41 -1.36
CA MET A 1 49.19 -20.38 -0.50
C MET A 1 48.09 -19.71 -1.31
N ALA A 2 46.84 -20.13 -1.11
CA ALA A 2 45.67 -19.50 -1.69
C ALA A 2 44.91 -18.83 -0.54
N THR A 3 44.82 -17.50 -0.54
CA THR A 3 44.07 -16.72 0.43
C THR A 3 42.60 -16.72 0.00
N ALA A 4 41.74 -17.38 0.77
CA ALA A 4 40.30 -17.27 0.62
C ALA A 4 39.87 -15.85 1.00
N GLN A 5 39.27 -15.13 0.05
CA GLN A 5 38.66 -13.82 0.29
C GLN A 5 37.30 -14.04 0.97
N SER A 6 37.19 -13.66 2.23
CA SER A 6 35.91 -13.56 2.94
C SER A 6 35.10 -12.42 2.33
N PHE A 7 34.01 -12.75 1.65
CA PHE A 7 33.02 -11.77 1.21
C PHE A 7 32.30 -11.24 2.45
N SER A 8 32.53 -9.96 2.78
CA SER A 8 31.71 -9.23 3.75
C SER A 8 30.30 -9.11 3.20
N GLN A 9 29.42 -10.00 3.66
CA GLN A 9 27.99 -9.89 3.48
C GLN A 9 27.53 -8.65 4.26
N THR A 10 27.30 -7.53 3.56
CA THR A 10 26.49 -6.44 4.07
C THR A 10 25.10 -7.03 4.32
N ALA A 11 24.87 -7.49 5.55
CA ALA A 11 23.57 -7.95 5.96
C ALA A 11 22.61 -6.76 5.88
N GLU A 12 21.79 -6.72 4.84
CA GLU A 12 20.54 -5.98 4.90
C GLU A 12 19.77 -6.56 6.08
N GLN A 13 19.78 -5.84 7.20
CA GLN A 13 19.05 -6.21 8.40
C GLN A 13 17.56 -6.11 8.05
N VAL A 14 16.95 -7.24 7.67
CA VAL A 14 15.50 -7.34 7.52
C VAL A 14 14.90 -7.23 8.91
N TYR A 15 14.56 -6.00 9.30
CA TYR A 15 13.87 -5.75 10.56
C TYR A 15 12.46 -6.33 10.47
N SER A 16 12.24 -7.47 11.13
CA SER A 16 10.88 -7.97 11.33
C SER A 16 10.15 -7.04 12.28
N ALA A 17 9.17 -6.31 11.74
CA ALA A 17 8.25 -5.54 12.55
C ALA A 17 7.57 -6.46 13.59
N PRO A 18 7.41 -6.01 14.85
CA PRO A 18 6.63 -6.75 15.83
C PRO A 18 5.25 -7.11 15.29
N ARG A 19 4.76 -8.34 15.52
CA ARG A 19 3.44 -8.77 15.02
C ARG A 19 2.31 -7.80 15.39
N ALA A 20 2.38 -7.22 16.58
CA ALA A 20 1.43 -6.21 17.03
C ALA A 20 1.43 -4.96 16.14
N SER A 21 2.59 -4.47 15.69
CA SER A 21 2.66 -3.33 14.77
C SER A 21 2.19 -3.71 13.38
N THR A 22 2.50 -4.91 12.89
CA THR A 22 1.97 -5.41 11.61
C THR A 22 0.44 -5.48 11.63
N ILE A 23 -0.16 -6.01 12.70
CA ILE A 23 -1.61 -6.11 12.85
C ILE A 23 -2.23 -4.71 12.96
N ALA A 24 -1.65 -3.81 13.77
CA ALA A 24 -2.13 -2.44 13.89
C ALA A 24 -2.13 -1.73 12.52
N THR A 25 -1.03 -1.82 11.78
CA THR A 25 -0.91 -1.30 10.42
C THR A 25 -1.96 -1.93 9.49
N ALA A 26 -2.12 -3.26 9.51
CA ALA A 26 -3.11 -3.94 8.69
C ALA A 26 -4.54 -3.47 8.97
N VAL A 27 -4.91 -3.31 10.25
CA VAL A 27 -6.23 -2.78 10.64
C VAL A 27 -6.41 -1.34 10.19
N LEU A 28 -5.38 -0.50 10.35
CA LEU A 28 -5.43 0.89 9.87
C LEU A 28 -5.63 0.96 8.35
N LEU A 29 -4.87 0.19 7.57
CA LEU A 29 -5.04 0.16 6.12
C LEU A 29 -6.40 -0.44 5.72
N ALA A 30 -6.87 -1.48 6.41
CA ALA A 30 -8.17 -2.08 6.14
C ALA A 30 -9.31 -1.10 6.40
N THR A 31 -9.30 -0.41 7.54
CA THR A 31 -10.31 0.60 7.89
C THR A 31 -10.25 1.80 6.96
N PHE A 32 -9.06 2.22 6.54
CA PHE A 32 -8.88 3.27 5.54
C PHE A 32 -9.40 2.86 4.16
N GLY A 33 -9.07 1.66 3.68
CA GLY A 33 -9.60 1.16 2.41
C GLY A 33 -11.12 1.04 2.44
N LEU A 34 -11.69 0.55 3.54
CA LEU A 34 -13.13 0.41 3.71
C LEU A 34 -13.84 1.78 3.75
N SER A 35 -13.22 2.78 4.38
CA SER A 35 -13.78 4.13 4.43
C SER A 35 -13.78 4.79 3.04
N LEU A 36 -12.75 4.58 2.21
CA LEU A 36 -12.73 5.07 0.83
C LEU A 36 -13.88 4.49 -0.01
N VAL A 37 -14.14 3.18 0.13
CA VAL A 37 -15.26 2.51 -0.57
C VAL A 37 -16.60 3.05 -0.07
N TRP A 38 -16.77 3.17 1.24
CA TRP A 38 -18.02 3.66 1.82
C TRP A 38 -18.30 5.12 1.44
N VAL A 39 -17.29 5.99 1.54
CA VAL A 39 -17.40 7.41 1.21
C VAL A 39 -17.70 7.58 -0.29
N SER A 40 -17.02 6.89 -1.20
CA SER A 40 -17.31 6.99 -2.63
C SER A 40 -18.69 6.45 -3.02
N GLY A 41 -19.15 5.37 -2.37
CA GLY A 41 -20.44 4.74 -2.65
C GLY A 41 -21.66 5.46 -2.06
N PHE A 42 -21.49 6.14 -0.93
CA PHE A 42 -22.59 6.79 -0.19
C PHE A 42 -22.42 8.31 -0.03
N ALA A 43 -21.47 8.93 -0.73
CA ALA A 43 -21.34 10.38 -0.77
C ALA A 43 -22.60 11.01 -1.37
N ASN A 44 -23.25 11.89 -0.60
CA ASN A 44 -24.28 12.80 -1.13
C ASN A 44 -23.65 13.99 -1.86
N ALA A 45 -22.33 14.18 -1.74
CA ALA A 45 -21.57 15.19 -2.48
C ALA A 45 -21.25 14.67 -3.88
N ALA A 46 -21.80 15.33 -4.90
CA ALA A 46 -21.64 14.94 -6.30
C ALA A 46 -20.17 14.94 -6.73
N GLU A 47 -19.36 15.87 -6.20
CA GLU A 47 -17.95 16.01 -6.50
C GLU A 47 -17.14 14.77 -6.10
N LEU A 48 -17.48 14.17 -4.95
CA LEU A 48 -16.77 13.01 -4.41
C LEU A 48 -17.14 11.73 -5.15
N HIS A 49 -18.43 11.58 -5.52
CA HIS A 49 -18.88 10.48 -6.36
C HIS A 49 -18.31 10.57 -7.78
N ASN A 50 -18.35 11.77 -8.38
CA ASN A 50 -17.80 12.02 -9.72
C ASN A 50 -16.28 11.84 -9.73
N GLY A 51 -15.56 12.29 -8.70
CA GLY A 51 -14.11 12.05 -8.59
C GLY A 51 -13.75 10.57 -8.53
N ALA A 52 -14.55 9.74 -7.85
CA ALA A 52 -14.37 8.29 -7.85
C ALA A 52 -14.67 7.67 -9.24
N HIS A 53 -15.69 8.17 -9.93
CA HIS A 53 -16.03 7.79 -11.30
C HIS A 53 -14.96 8.20 -12.33
N ASP A 54 -14.33 9.35 -12.15
CA ASP A 54 -13.23 9.82 -13.00
C ASP A 54 -11.94 9.03 -12.74
N SER A 55 -11.66 8.72 -11.48
CA SER A 55 -10.49 7.91 -11.10
C SER A 55 -10.51 6.53 -11.76
N ARG A 56 -11.67 5.84 -11.79
CA ARG A 56 -11.76 4.54 -12.50
C ARG A 56 -11.54 4.69 -14.01
N HIS A 57 -11.92 5.81 -14.61
CA HIS A 57 -11.66 6.08 -16.02
C HIS A 57 -10.17 6.36 -16.26
N SER A 58 -9.49 7.05 -15.35
CA SER A 58 -8.03 7.27 -15.42
C SER A 58 -7.22 5.98 -15.19
N LEU A 59 -7.71 5.06 -14.34
CA LEU A 59 -7.06 3.78 -14.05
C LEU A 59 -7.23 2.75 -15.18
N VAL A 60 -8.31 2.87 -15.96
CA VAL A 60 -8.61 2.02 -17.14
C VAL A 60 -8.23 2.70 -18.45
N PHE A 61 -7.73 3.94 -18.39
CA PHE A 61 -7.18 4.62 -19.55
C PHE A 61 -6.00 3.79 -20.07
N PRO A 62 -5.96 3.41 -21.36
CA PRO A 62 -4.93 2.53 -21.87
C PRO A 62 -3.57 3.17 -21.68
N CYS A 63 -2.79 2.62 -20.75
CA CYS A 63 -1.36 2.85 -20.63
C CYS A 63 -0.65 1.96 -21.65
N HIS A 64 -0.82 2.29 -22.93
CA HIS A 64 0.33 2.26 -23.80
C HIS A 64 1.11 3.56 -23.58
#